data_AF-A0A1V9ZNZ1-F1
#
_entry.id   AF-A0A1V9ZNZ1-F1
#
_cell.length_a   1.000
_cell.length_b   1.000
_cell.length_c   1.000
_cell.angle_alpha   90.00
_cell.angle_beta   90.00
_cell.angle_gamma   90.00
#
_symmetry.space_group_name_H-M   'P 1'
#
loop_
_entity.id
_entity.type
_entity.pdbx_description
1 polymer ?
#
loop_
_entity_poly.entity_id
_entity_poly.type
_entity_poly.pdbx_seq_one_letter_code
_entity_poly.pdbx_strand_id
1 'polypeptide(L)'
;MPRVCPSDGSRADSETPRLFVKKAPPRKSVDSDCGDDDDCSGDHHEDPLTAMVLAALDESVLDASDGVSLDAFRAHLGASDLRTDFKVKMLLDMLSTVRAAHLSKESLEIAWHRIVDEERRDLLELTTSTPPLSARESLASVPRPATSGAISKLSQAKSKRKQAEYDAKLLANRLALLRQEEQKAWRKIEQTREKAQQILEHREEVVKKQQDRHMFLHAREVETRTATKKHKLATKTSVIKKRQAAISIISRKYQEVDTVKQERRRLKVEKERQAMADVERAREKRELVRRQEEELRKKRVKERVVAEKMAVARYRRSVEDEEILLREQRKRVAAMERAELELIQRLQSTQLLQRQAYNELEKALIRTEM
;
A
#
# COMPACT_ATOMS: atom_id res chain seq x y z
N MET A 1 47.80 30.85 -32.97
CA MET A 1 47.36 31.55 -34.19
C MET A 1 48.23 31.10 -35.35
N PRO A 2 47.73 30.70 -36.55
CA PRO A 2 46.53 29.91 -36.88
C PRO A 2 46.81 28.83 -37.99
N ARG A 3 45.73 28.24 -38.56
CA ARG A 3 45.55 27.19 -39.60
C ARG A 3 45.26 25.81 -38.99
N VAL A 4 44.02 25.29 -38.87
CA VAL A 4 42.81 25.26 -39.72
C VAL A 4 43.04 24.56 -41.07
N CYS A 5 42.70 23.27 -41.15
CA CYS A 5 41.60 22.74 -41.99
C CYS A 5 41.42 21.21 -41.79
N PRO A 6 40.25 20.66 -42.16
CA PRO A 6 39.65 19.47 -41.58
C PRO A 6 39.74 18.23 -42.49
N SER A 7 39.40 17.05 -41.96
CA SER A 7 39.11 15.87 -42.78
C SER A 7 37.95 15.08 -42.18
N ASP A 8 36.97 14.89 -43.05
CA ASP A 8 35.72 14.16 -42.92
C ASP A 8 35.88 12.69 -42.51
N GLY A 9 34.81 12.15 -41.92
CA GLY A 9 34.26 10.89 -42.42
C GLY A 9 34.01 9.79 -41.39
N SER A 10 32.78 9.26 -41.44
CA SER A 10 32.22 8.03 -40.82
C SER A 10 31.39 8.32 -39.57
N ARG A 11 30.05 8.43 -39.61
CA ARG A 11 28.97 7.58 -40.20
C ARG A 11 28.85 6.22 -39.49
N ALA A 12 27.62 5.91 -39.04
CA ALA A 12 27.13 4.72 -38.33
C ALA A 12 27.37 4.77 -36.80
N ASP A 13 26.42 4.60 -35.87
CA ASP A 13 25.11 3.98 -35.88
C ASP A 13 24.17 4.65 -34.86
N SER A 14 22.97 5.04 -35.30
CA SER A 14 21.87 5.42 -34.43
C SER A 14 20.98 4.19 -34.23
N GLU A 15 21.27 3.39 -33.20
CA GLU A 15 20.36 2.35 -32.74
C GLU A 15 19.17 2.98 -32.01
N THR A 16 18.06 3.03 -32.72
CA THR A 16 16.73 3.34 -32.18
C THR A 16 16.22 2.13 -31.40
N PRO A 17 15.76 2.28 -30.14
CA PRO A 17 15.13 1.19 -29.43
C PRO A 17 13.76 0.89 -30.04
N ARG A 18 13.62 -0.34 -30.58
CA ARG A 18 12.36 -0.92 -31.05
C ARG A 18 11.32 -0.86 -29.93
N LEU A 19 10.31 -0.01 -30.12
CA LEU A 19 9.07 -0.04 -29.36
C LEU A 19 8.36 -1.38 -29.60
N PHE A 20 8.33 -2.20 -28.55
CA PHE A 20 7.54 -3.42 -28.48
C PHE A 20 6.06 -3.04 -28.45
N VAL A 21 5.39 -3.13 -29.60
CA VAL A 21 3.93 -3.04 -29.72
C VAL A 21 3.34 -4.25 -29.01
N LYS A 22 2.87 -4.05 -27.77
CA LYS A 22 2.04 -5.01 -27.04
C LYS A 22 0.71 -5.15 -27.78
N LYS A 23 0.55 -6.29 -28.43
CA LYS A 23 -0.69 -6.80 -29.03
C LYS A 23 -1.79 -6.82 -27.96
N ALA A 24 -2.78 -5.95 -28.12
CA ALA A 24 -3.97 -5.91 -27.28
C ALA A 24 -4.82 -7.19 -27.47
N PRO A 25 -5.42 -7.74 -26.40
CA PRO A 25 -6.36 -8.85 -26.52
C PRO A 25 -7.70 -8.39 -27.14
N PRO A 26 -8.42 -9.29 -27.83
CA PRO A 26 -9.68 -8.96 -28.48
C PRO A 26 -10.76 -8.61 -27.45
N ARG A 27 -11.42 -7.47 -27.69
CA ARG A 27 -12.64 -7.06 -27.00
C ARG A 27 -13.71 -8.12 -27.23
N LYS A 28 -14.13 -8.80 -26.17
CA LYS A 28 -15.38 -9.55 -26.18
C LYS A 28 -16.51 -8.53 -26.22
N SER A 29 -17.28 -8.57 -27.31
CA SER A 29 -18.64 -8.07 -27.38
C SER A 29 -19.44 -8.71 -26.24
N VAL A 30 -19.76 -7.92 -25.23
CA VAL A 30 -20.81 -8.25 -24.28
C VAL A 30 -22.07 -7.70 -24.91
N ASP A 31 -22.93 -8.63 -25.32
CA ASP A 31 -24.27 -8.35 -25.80
C ASP A 31 -25.00 -7.48 -24.78
N SER A 32 -25.58 -6.40 -25.31
CA SER A 32 -26.60 -5.59 -24.67
C SER A 32 -27.76 -6.50 -24.25
N ASP A 33 -27.82 -6.81 -22.96
CA ASP A 33 -29.05 -7.26 -22.33
C ASP A 33 -29.78 -6.00 -21.86
N CYS A 34 -30.84 -5.66 -22.59
CA CYS A 34 -31.76 -4.57 -22.31
C CYS A 34 -32.58 -4.96 -21.07
N GLY A 35 -32.02 -4.72 -19.89
CA GLY A 35 -32.74 -4.81 -18.62
C GLY A 35 -33.59 -3.57 -18.45
N ASP A 36 -34.90 -3.80 -18.37
CA ASP A 36 -35.98 -2.85 -18.17
C ASP A 36 -35.63 -1.69 -17.22
N ASP A 37 -35.73 -0.47 -17.75
CA ASP A 37 -35.78 0.77 -16.99
C ASP A 37 -37.06 0.77 -16.14
N ASP A 38 -36.97 0.23 -14.92
CA ASP A 38 -37.91 0.54 -13.83
C ASP A 38 -37.79 2.05 -13.55
N ASP A 39 -38.68 2.80 -14.19
CA ASP A 39 -38.98 4.21 -13.97
C ASP A 39 -39.52 4.38 -12.53
N CYS A 40 -38.63 4.25 -11.56
CA CYS A 40 -38.81 4.71 -10.19
C CYS A 40 -38.57 6.22 -10.18
N SER A 41 -39.49 6.97 -10.81
CA SER A 41 -39.70 8.39 -10.53
C SER A 41 -40.29 8.50 -9.11
N GLY A 42 -39.47 8.11 -8.12
CA GLY A 42 -39.71 8.43 -6.73
C GLY A 42 -39.54 9.94 -6.62
N ASP A 43 -40.65 10.63 -6.40
CA ASP A 43 -40.67 12.01 -5.93
C ASP A 43 -39.75 12.11 -4.71
N HIS A 44 -38.49 12.47 -4.96
CA HIS A 44 -37.57 12.88 -3.94
C HIS A 44 -38.13 14.20 -3.43
N HIS A 45 -38.93 14.11 -2.37
CA HIS A 45 -39.26 15.26 -1.54
C HIS A 45 -37.94 15.85 -1.05
N GLU A 46 -37.39 16.79 -1.83
CA GLU A 46 -36.23 17.54 -1.45
C GLU A 46 -36.58 18.30 -0.18
N ASP A 47 -35.71 18.16 0.82
CA ASP A 47 -35.84 18.86 2.09
C ASP A 47 -35.93 20.37 1.79
N PRO A 48 -36.98 21.10 2.25
CA PRO A 48 -37.14 22.52 1.96
C PRO A 48 -35.91 23.34 2.34
N LEU A 49 -35.15 22.90 3.35
CA LEU A 49 -33.88 23.50 3.72
C LEU A 49 -32.82 23.35 2.61
N THR A 50 -32.76 22.19 1.95
CA THR A 50 -31.83 21.95 0.84
C THR A 50 -32.18 22.84 -0.34
N ALA A 51 -33.46 22.94 -0.70
CA ALA A 51 -33.91 23.85 -1.75
C ALA A 51 -33.53 25.31 -1.47
N MET A 52 -33.68 25.77 -0.21
CA MET A 52 -33.30 27.13 0.19
C MET A 52 -31.78 27.36 0.12
N VAL A 53 -30.96 26.39 0.53
CA VAL A 53 -29.49 26.51 0.47
C VAL A 53 -28.99 26.49 -0.97
N LEU A 54 -29.57 25.65 -1.84
CA LEU A 54 -29.24 25.61 -3.27
C LEU A 54 -29.66 26.91 -3.97
N ALA A 55 -30.82 27.47 -3.65
CA ALA A 55 -31.24 28.78 -4.15
C ALA A 55 -30.28 29.90 -3.72
N ALA A 56 -29.83 29.90 -2.46
CA ALA A 56 -28.84 30.85 -1.98
C ALA A 56 -27.46 30.68 -2.66
N LEU A 57 -27.10 29.46 -3.06
CA LEU A 57 -25.91 29.20 -3.87
C LEU A 57 -26.05 29.80 -5.27
N ASP A 58 -27.20 29.60 -5.92
CA ASP A 58 -27.50 30.14 -7.24
C ASP A 58 -27.48 31.68 -7.25
N GLU A 59 -28.04 32.33 -6.22
CA GLU A 59 -28.04 33.79 -6.05
C GLU A 59 -26.64 34.36 -5.78
N SER A 60 -25.69 33.52 -5.34
CA SER A 60 -24.33 33.93 -4.98
C SER A 60 -23.28 33.69 -6.08
N VAL A 61 -23.70 33.22 -7.25
CA VAL A 61 -22.84 33.05 -8.44
C VAL A 61 -22.61 34.43 -9.08
N LEU A 62 -21.34 34.88 -9.11
CA LEU A 62 -21.03 36.24 -9.56
C LEU A 62 -20.89 36.41 -11.08
N ASP A 63 -20.47 35.37 -11.82
CA ASP A 63 -20.21 35.43 -13.27
C ASP A 63 -20.14 34.03 -13.91
N ALA A 64 -20.09 33.96 -15.25
CA ALA A 64 -20.03 32.74 -16.09
C ALA A 64 -18.83 31.79 -15.84
N SER A 65 -18.06 32.02 -14.78
CA SER A 65 -16.93 31.18 -14.33
C SER A 65 -17.30 30.20 -13.21
N ASP A 66 -18.60 29.99 -12.93
CA ASP A 66 -19.15 29.06 -11.92
C ASP A 66 -18.60 29.24 -10.49
N GLY A 67 -18.01 30.41 -10.22
CA GLY A 67 -17.46 30.77 -8.91
C GLY A 67 -18.52 31.44 -8.01
N VAL A 68 -18.77 30.84 -6.86
CA VAL A 68 -19.63 31.38 -5.81
C VAL A 68 -18.80 32.26 -4.87
N SER A 69 -19.22 33.50 -4.67
CA SER A 69 -18.60 34.39 -3.67
C SER A 69 -19.00 33.95 -2.27
N LEU A 70 -18.02 33.57 -1.44
CA LEU A 70 -18.30 33.08 -0.09
C LEU A 70 -18.89 34.16 0.81
N ASP A 71 -18.53 35.43 0.60
CA ASP A 71 -19.05 36.52 1.41
C ASP A 71 -20.50 36.85 1.04
N ALA A 72 -20.85 36.80 -0.25
CA ALA A 72 -22.24 36.93 -0.71
C ALA A 72 -23.08 35.74 -0.20
N PHE A 73 -22.56 34.51 -0.32
CA PHE A 73 -23.25 33.32 0.15
C PHE A 73 -23.49 33.33 1.68
N ARG A 74 -22.48 33.72 2.46
CA ARG A 74 -22.62 33.91 3.92
C ARG A 74 -23.64 34.98 4.26
N ALA A 75 -23.73 36.05 3.48
CA ALA A 75 -24.73 37.10 3.68
C ALA A 75 -26.16 36.60 3.41
N HIS A 76 -26.39 35.84 2.32
CA HIS A 76 -27.70 35.25 2.01
C HIS A 76 -28.15 34.25 3.08
N LEU A 77 -27.25 33.37 3.53
CA LEU A 77 -27.53 32.43 4.63
C LEU A 77 -27.70 33.12 5.99
N GLY A 78 -27.03 34.26 6.19
CA GLY A 78 -27.11 35.05 7.43
C GLY A 78 -28.34 35.95 7.53
N ALA A 79 -28.91 36.36 6.40
CA ALA A 79 -30.13 37.17 6.32
C ALA A 79 -31.41 36.34 6.48
N SER A 80 -31.32 35.03 6.21
CA SER A 80 -32.43 34.09 6.38
C SER A 80 -32.48 33.54 7.81
N ASP A 81 -33.67 33.20 8.32
CA ASP A 81 -33.86 32.57 9.65
C ASP A 81 -33.16 31.19 9.79
N LEU A 82 -32.54 30.72 8.71
CA LEU A 82 -31.74 29.50 8.57
C LEU A 82 -30.52 29.43 9.50
N ARG A 83 -30.08 30.55 10.08
CA ARG A 83 -28.91 30.57 10.98
C ARG A 83 -29.09 29.72 12.24
N THR A 84 -30.34 29.40 12.59
CA THR A 84 -30.68 28.52 13.72
C THR A 84 -30.49 27.04 13.40
N ASP A 85 -30.45 26.67 12.11
CA ASP A 85 -30.29 25.28 11.69
C ASP A 85 -28.84 24.81 11.88
N PHE A 86 -28.69 23.63 12.47
CA PHE A 86 -27.39 23.05 12.78
C PHE A 86 -26.57 22.73 11.52
N LYS A 87 -27.22 22.28 10.43
CA LYS A 87 -26.55 21.94 9.16
C LYS A 87 -25.97 23.19 8.51
N VAL A 88 -26.74 24.27 8.50
CA VAL A 88 -26.30 25.57 7.97
C VAL A 88 -25.16 26.13 8.82
N LYS A 89 -25.25 26.00 10.14
CA LYS A 89 -24.17 26.40 11.05
C LYS A 89 -22.87 25.61 10.80
N MET A 90 -22.97 24.31 10.59
CA MET A 90 -21.81 23.46 10.29
C MET A 90 -21.18 23.79 8.94
N LEU A 91 -22.01 24.06 7.92
CA LEU A 91 -21.52 24.54 6.62
C LEU A 91 -20.78 25.88 6.77
N LEU A 92 -21.37 26.85 7.49
CA LEU A 92 -20.74 28.15 7.73
C LEU A 92 -19.42 28.04 8.51
N ASP A 93 -19.35 27.16 9.51
CA ASP A 93 -18.12 26.89 10.28
C ASP A 93 -17.03 26.29 9.39
N MET A 94 -17.38 25.27 8.58
CA MET A 94 -16.45 24.70 7.60
C MET A 94 -15.95 25.76 6.61
N LEU A 95 -16.85 26.59 6.08
CA LEU A 95 -16.48 27.66 5.16
C LEU A 95 -15.64 28.76 5.83
N SER A 96 -15.74 28.97 7.14
CA SER A 96 -14.89 29.92 7.87
C SER A 96 -13.41 29.52 7.88
N THR A 97 -13.13 28.22 7.77
CA THR A 97 -11.75 27.70 7.70
C THR A 97 -11.12 27.83 6.31
N VAL A 98 -11.94 28.01 5.27
CA VAL A 98 -11.49 28.16 3.90
C VAL A 98 -11.03 29.60 3.65
N ARG A 99 -9.75 29.77 3.30
CA ARG A 99 -9.14 31.08 3.01
C ARG A 99 -9.45 31.62 1.60
N ALA A 100 -10.04 30.80 0.73
CA ALA A 100 -10.40 31.21 -0.62
C ALA A 100 -11.61 32.16 -0.59
N ALA A 101 -11.60 33.21 -1.41
CA ALA A 101 -12.75 34.11 -1.55
C ALA A 101 -13.88 33.51 -2.42
N HIS A 102 -13.54 32.54 -3.27
CA HIS A 102 -14.43 31.91 -4.23
C HIS A 102 -14.27 30.39 -4.19
N LEU A 103 -15.37 29.66 -4.34
CA LEU A 103 -15.40 28.21 -4.52
C LEU A 103 -16.29 27.87 -5.72
N SER A 104 -16.02 26.76 -6.40
CA SER A 104 -16.95 26.28 -7.43
C SER A 104 -18.27 25.87 -6.79
N LYS A 105 -19.37 26.14 -7.49
CA LYS A 105 -20.72 25.72 -7.07
C LYS A 105 -20.77 24.23 -6.70
N GLU A 106 -20.23 23.38 -7.57
CA GLU A 106 -20.16 21.92 -7.36
C GLU A 106 -19.48 21.54 -6.05
N SER A 107 -18.40 22.25 -5.66
CA SER A 107 -17.70 21.97 -4.40
C SER A 107 -18.58 22.28 -3.18
N LEU A 108 -19.41 23.32 -3.26
CA LEU A 108 -20.33 23.72 -2.19
C LEU A 108 -21.54 22.79 -2.12
N GLU A 109 -22.07 22.35 -3.27
CA GLU A 109 -23.13 21.35 -3.33
C GLU A 109 -22.66 20.01 -2.73
N ILE A 110 -21.47 19.54 -3.09
CA ILE A 110 -20.88 18.33 -2.52
C ILE A 110 -20.70 18.48 -1.01
N ALA A 111 -20.22 19.64 -0.55
CA ALA A 111 -20.08 19.95 0.87
C ALA A 111 -21.42 19.89 1.61
N TRP A 112 -22.47 20.48 1.04
CA TRP A 112 -23.82 20.46 1.61
C TRP A 112 -24.40 19.05 1.68
N HIS A 113 -24.33 18.28 0.60
CA HIS A 113 -24.83 16.90 0.58
C HIS A 113 -24.11 16.02 1.60
N ARG A 114 -22.80 16.20 1.79
CA ARG A 114 -22.06 15.48 2.83
C ARG A 114 -22.58 15.75 4.23
N ILE A 115 -22.91 17.00 4.53
CA ILE A 115 -23.49 17.41 5.82
C ILE A 115 -24.86 16.75 6.02
N VAL A 116 -25.72 16.81 5.01
CA VAL A 116 -27.07 16.20 5.07
C VAL A 116 -26.97 14.68 5.20
N ASP A 117 -26.04 14.03 4.50
CA ASP A 117 -25.83 12.59 4.56
C ASP A 117 -25.24 12.12 5.89
N GLU A 118 -24.38 12.93 6.51
CA GLU A 118 -23.80 12.65 7.82
C GLU A 118 -24.86 12.70 8.92
N GLU A 119 -25.75 13.70 8.89
CA GLU A 119 -26.89 13.75 9.80
C GLU A 119 -27.86 12.58 9.57
N ARG A 120 -28.17 12.23 8.32
CA ARG A 120 -28.99 11.04 8.02
C ARG A 120 -28.35 9.76 8.57
N ARG A 121 -27.02 9.65 8.48
CA ARG A 121 -26.27 8.55 9.09
C ARG A 121 -26.37 8.57 10.61
N ASP A 122 -26.19 9.72 11.25
CA ASP A 122 -26.30 9.84 12.71
C ASP A 122 -27.73 9.54 13.20
N LEU A 123 -28.77 9.97 12.49
CA LEU A 123 -30.16 9.64 12.77
C LEU A 123 -30.44 8.13 12.60
N LEU A 124 -29.87 7.50 11.57
CA LEU A 124 -29.93 6.05 11.40
C LEU A 124 -29.16 5.32 12.50
N GLU A 125 -28.05 5.86 12.97
CA GLU A 125 -27.28 5.30 14.10
C GLU A 125 -28.02 5.47 15.43
N LEU A 126 -28.69 6.60 15.66
CA LEU A 126 -29.52 6.86 16.85
C LEU A 126 -30.78 5.97 16.87
N THR A 127 -31.45 5.80 15.74
CA THR A 127 -32.63 4.91 15.63
C THR A 127 -32.25 3.43 15.75
N THR A 128 -31.04 3.05 15.36
CA THR A 128 -30.52 1.68 15.56
C THR A 128 -29.84 1.48 16.93
N SER A 129 -29.53 2.55 17.66
CA SER A 129 -28.90 2.53 18.99
C SER A 129 -29.86 2.77 20.16
N THR A 130 -31.14 3.07 19.91
CA THR A 130 -32.13 3.23 20.98
C THR A 130 -32.80 1.87 21.26
N PRO A 131 -32.61 1.24 22.44
CA PRO A 131 -33.38 0.06 22.81
C PRO A 131 -34.86 0.47 22.94
N PRO A 132 -35.83 -0.40 22.62
CA PRO A 132 -37.23 -0.06 22.76
C PRO A 132 -37.51 0.22 24.25
N LEU A 133 -37.71 1.50 24.58
CA LEU A 133 -38.21 1.88 25.89
C LEU A 133 -39.66 1.41 25.99
N SER A 134 -39.82 0.42 26.86
CA SER A 134 -41.05 -0.07 27.47
C SER A 134 -42.09 1.05 27.65
N ALA A 135 -43.07 1.10 26.75
CA ALA A 135 -44.35 1.74 27.03
C ALA A 135 -45.09 0.89 28.07
N ARG A 136 -45.23 1.45 29.27
CA ARG A 136 -45.98 0.91 30.40
C ARG A 136 -47.37 1.54 30.37
N GLU A 137 -48.39 0.74 30.12
CA GLU A 137 -49.82 0.85 30.52
C GLU A 137 -50.55 -0.25 29.73
N SER A 138 -51.42 -1.13 30.23
CA SER A 138 -52.00 -1.42 31.53
C SER A 138 -52.73 -2.77 31.39
N LEU A 139 -52.80 -3.52 32.50
CA LEU A 139 -53.72 -4.64 32.80
C LEU A 139 -53.44 -6.05 32.23
N ALA A 140 -53.61 -7.00 33.15
CA ALA A 140 -53.74 -8.46 33.02
C ALA A 140 -52.46 -9.32 32.94
N SER A 141 -52.14 -9.84 34.12
CA SER A 141 -51.31 -11.00 34.45
C SER A 141 -51.38 -12.19 33.47
N VAL A 142 -50.29 -12.47 32.76
CA VAL A 142 -49.91 -13.83 32.34
C VAL A 142 -48.37 -13.98 32.42
N PRO A 143 -47.83 -14.91 33.22
CA PRO A 143 -46.39 -15.14 33.28
C PRO A 143 -45.91 -15.87 32.01
N ARG A 144 -45.09 -15.20 31.20
CA ARG A 144 -44.48 -15.77 29.97
C ARG A 144 -42.99 -16.06 30.23
N PRO A 145 -42.51 -17.32 30.17
CA PRO A 145 -41.14 -17.65 30.56
C PRO A 145 -40.14 -17.62 29.38
N ALA A 146 -38.88 -17.34 29.72
CA ALA A 146 -37.63 -17.82 29.11
C ALA A 146 -37.01 -17.18 27.84
N THR A 147 -37.61 -16.21 27.13
CA THR A 147 -36.96 -15.62 25.93
C THR A 147 -36.10 -14.38 26.17
N SER A 148 -36.28 -13.68 27.30
CA SER A 148 -35.56 -12.43 27.62
C SER A 148 -34.04 -12.60 27.79
N GLY A 149 -33.61 -13.69 28.44
CA GLY A 149 -32.18 -13.96 28.65
C GLY A 149 -31.42 -14.33 27.37
N ALA A 150 -32.12 -14.79 26.34
CA ALA A 150 -31.52 -15.08 25.04
C ALA A 150 -31.12 -13.78 24.35
N ILE A 151 -32.06 -12.86 24.11
CA ILE A 151 -31.83 -11.57 23.43
C ILE A 151 -30.61 -10.81 23.99
N SER A 152 -30.43 -10.83 25.32
CA SER A 152 -29.28 -10.24 25.99
C SER A 152 -27.93 -10.85 25.54
N LYS A 153 -27.84 -12.16 25.35
CA LYS A 153 -26.60 -12.85 24.90
C LYS A 153 -26.19 -12.47 23.48
N LEU A 154 -27.15 -12.42 22.54
CA LEU A 154 -26.85 -12.00 21.17
C LEU A 154 -26.40 -10.53 21.12
N SER A 155 -27.05 -9.66 21.90
CA SER A 155 -26.65 -8.25 22.02
C SER A 155 -25.23 -8.12 22.58
N GLN A 156 -24.91 -8.84 23.65
CA GLN A 156 -23.56 -8.88 24.21
C GLN A 156 -22.51 -9.42 23.23
N ALA A 157 -22.84 -10.46 22.45
CA ALA A 157 -21.95 -11.00 21.42
C ALA A 157 -21.66 -9.96 20.33
N LYS A 158 -22.69 -9.26 19.83
CA LYS A 158 -22.54 -8.17 18.86
C LYS A 158 -21.72 -7.00 19.41
N SER A 159 -21.94 -6.61 20.67
CA SER A 159 -21.16 -5.56 21.33
C SER A 159 -19.68 -5.94 21.44
N LYS A 160 -19.37 -7.16 21.89
CA LYS A 160 -17.99 -7.69 21.93
C LYS A 160 -17.34 -7.76 20.55
N ARG A 161 -18.12 -8.06 19.49
CA ARG A 161 -17.62 -8.06 18.11
C ARG A 161 -17.25 -6.65 17.66
N LYS A 162 -18.15 -5.68 17.86
CA LYS A 162 -17.88 -4.26 17.56
C LYS A 162 -16.64 -3.73 18.31
N GLN A 163 -16.49 -4.11 19.57
CA GLN A 163 -15.30 -3.77 20.35
C GLN A 163 -14.02 -4.37 19.74
N ALA A 164 -14.02 -5.66 19.38
CA ALA A 164 -12.88 -6.29 18.73
C ALA A 164 -12.56 -5.67 17.35
N GLU A 165 -13.57 -5.24 16.59
CA GLU A 165 -13.39 -4.50 15.33
C GLU A 165 -12.77 -3.12 15.55
N TYR A 166 -13.17 -2.42 16.61
CA TYR A 166 -12.55 -1.14 17.00
C TYR A 166 -11.09 -1.32 17.39
N ASP A 167 -10.80 -2.30 18.25
CA ASP A 167 -9.42 -2.62 18.67
C ASP A 167 -8.55 -2.99 17.46
N ALA A 168 -9.11 -3.75 16.51
CA ALA A 168 -8.45 -4.08 15.25
C ALA A 168 -8.08 -2.83 14.43
N LYS A 169 -8.96 -1.84 14.33
CA LYS A 169 -8.68 -0.56 13.64
C LYS A 169 -7.59 0.23 14.36
N LEU A 170 -7.62 0.28 15.69
CA LEU A 170 -6.62 0.99 16.48
C LEU A 170 -5.23 0.36 16.32
N LEU A 171 -5.14 -0.97 16.37
CA LEU A 171 -3.90 -1.72 16.13
C LEU A 171 -3.38 -1.51 14.70
N ALA A 172 -4.25 -1.48 13.70
CA ALA A 172 -3.86 -1.20 12.33
C ALA A 172 -3.22 0.20 12.18
N ASN A 173 -3.80 1.21 12.84
CA ASN A 173 -3.23 2.56 12.86
C ASN A 173 -1.87 2.61 13.56
N ARG A 174 -1.72 1.94 14.71
CA ARG A 174 -0.43 1.84 15.42
C ARG A 174 0.63 1.15 14.58
N LEU A 175 0.29 0.01 13.94
CA LEU A 175 1.17 -0.69 13.00
C LEU A 175 1.61 0.20 11.84
N ALA A 176 0.71 1.00 11.28
CA ALA A 176 1.04 1.92 10.20
C ALA A 176 2.05 3.00 10.64
N LEU A 177 1.84 3.58 11.83
CA LEU A 177 2.77 4.56 12.42
C LEU A 177 4.14 3.96 12.69
N LEU A 178 4.20 2.79 13.32
CA LEU A 178 5.46 2.09 13.61
C LEU A 178 6.25 1.75 12.33
N ARG A 179 5.57 1.33 11.25
CA ARG A 179 6.22 1.08 9.95
C ARG A 179 6.78 2.37 9.35
N GLN A 180 6.04 3.47 9.45
CA GLN A 180 6.51 4.76 8.98
C GLN A 180 7.74 5.23 9.78
N GLU A 181 7.74 5.03 11.09
CA GLU A 181 8.87 5.36 11.96
C GLU A 181 10.10 4.51 11.64
N GLU A 182 9.94 3.19 11.50
CA GLU A 182 11.02 2.29 11.07
C GLU A 182 11.61 2.74 9.74
N GLN A 183 10.76 3.05 8.74
CA GLN A 183 11.23 3.51 7.43
C GLN A 183 11.99 4.84 7.51
N LYS A 184 11.52 5.79 8.35
CA LYS A 184 12.22 7.07 8.58
C LYS A 184 13.57 6.83 9.26
N ALA A 185 13.64 5.95 10.25
CA ALA A 185 14.87 5.59 10.95
C ALA A 185 15.89 4.95 10.00
N TRP A 186 15.46 4.02 9.14
CA TRP A 186 16.32 3.41 8.11
C TRP A 186 16.92 4.44 7.15
N ARG A 187 16.11 5.36 6.61
CA ARG A 187 16.62 6.44 5.76
C ARG A 187 17.66 7.29 6.50
N LYS A 188 17.47 7.53 7.80
CA LYS A 188 18.42 8.31 8.61
C LYS A 188 19.72 7.55 8.88
N ILE A 189 19.64 6.25 9.11
CA ILE A 189 20.82 5.37 9.25
C ILE A 189 21.63 5.38 7.97
N GLU A 190 20.97 5.20 6.82
CA GLU A 190 21.59 5.21 5.50
C GLU A 190 22.31 6.52 5.22
N GLN A 191 21.63 7.66 5.41
CA GLN A 191 22.24 8.98 5.26
C GLN A 191 23.43 9.20 6.21
N THR A 192 23.35 8.71 7.45
CA THR A 192 24.44 8.84 8.44
C THR A 192 25.65 8.00 8.02
N ARG A 193 25.43 6.78 7.54
CA ARG A 193 26.48 5.89 7.03
C ARG A 193 27.12 6.42 5.77
N GLU A 194 26.33 6.91 4.82
CA GLU A 194 26.83 7.50 3.58
C GLU A 194 27.73 8.71 3.87
N LYS A 195 27.31 9.59 4.80
CA LYS A 195 28.15 10.71 5.24
C LYS A 195 29.45 10.25 5.90
N ALA A 196 29.38 9.26 6.78
CA ALA A 196 30.58 8.71 7.41
C ALA A 196 31.54 8.11 6.36
N GLN A 197 31.01 7.40 5.38
CA GLN A 197 31.77 6.84 4.27
C GLN A 197 32.40 7.93 3.40
N GLN A 198 31.67 8.97 3.01
CA GLN A 198 32.20 10.11 2.24
C GLN A 198 33.37 10.79 2.96
N ILE A 199 33.30 10.95 4.29
CA ILE A 199 34.40 11.50 5.10
C ILE A 199 35.63 10.58 5.04
N LEU A 200 35.43 9.26 5.16
CA LEU A 200 36.53 8.29 5.12
C LEU A 200 37.17 8.21 3.73
N GLU A 201 36.37 8.18 2.66
CA GLU A 201 36.84 8.18 1.27
C GLU A 201 37.64 9.43 0.95
N HIS A 202 37.12 10.61 1.34
CA HIS A 202 37.84 11.87 1.15
C HIS A 202 39.20 11.86 1.86
N ARG A 203 39.28 11.28 3.06
CA ARG A 203 40.57 11.11 3.75
C ARG A 203 41.51 10.15 3.05
N GLU A 204 41.00 9.02 2.62
CA GLU A 204 41.80 8.04 1.89
C GLU A 204 42.40 8.69 0.63
N GLU A 205 41.61 9.48 -0.10
CA GLU A 205 42.12 10.26 -1.22
C GLU A 205 43.19 11.28 -0.83
N VAL A 206 43.02 11.99 0.29
CA VAL A 206 44.02 12.95 0.78
C VAL A 206 45.32 12.24 1.17
N VAL A 207 45.25 11.15 1.93
CA VAL A 207 46.41 10.34 2.33
C VAL A 207 47.10 9.75 1.10
N LYS A 208 46.33 9.22 0.16
CA LYS A 208 46.85 8.68 -1.10
C LYS A 208 47.54 9.76 -1.92
N LYS A 209 46.94 10.95 -2.07
CA LYS A 209 47.59 12.10 -2.75
C LYS A 209 48.88 12.53 -2.05
N GLN A 210 48.93 12.49 -0.71
CA GLN A 210 50.16 12.76 0.04
C GLN A 210 51.23 11.68 -0.17
N GLN A 211 50.85 10.40 -0.14
CA GLN A 211 51.75 9.28 -0.42
C GLN A 211 52.27 9.31 -1.86
N ASP A 212 51.39 9.54 -2.84
CA ASP A 212 51.76 9.67 -4.25
C ASP A 212 52.71 10.83 -4.47
N ARG A 213 52.49 11.97 -3.79
CA ARG A 213 53.41 13.11 -3.80
C ARG A 213 54.77 12.73 -3.21
N HIS A 214 54.80 12.02 -2.08
CA HIS A 214 56.03 11.56 -1.47
C HIS A 214 56.79 10.55 -2.36
N MET A 215 56.07 9.57 -2.93
CA MET A 215 56.60 8.59 -3.86
C MET A 215 57.12 9.23 -5.14
N PHE A 216 56.42 10.21 -5.69
CA PHE A 216 56.85 10.97 -6.87
C PHE A 216 58.14 11.75 -6.58
N LEU A 217 58.24 12.42 -5.43
CA LEU A 217 59.44 13.12 -5.02
C LEU A 217 60.63 12.16 -4.85
N HIS A 218 60.41 11.02 -4.18
CA HIS A 218 61.43 10.00 -4.01
C HIS A 218 61.85 9.37 -5.36
N ALA A 219 60.89 9.06 -6.24
CA ALA A 219 61.17 8.52 -7.57
C ALA A 219 61.98 9.52 -8.41
N ARG A 220 61.64 10.81 -8.36
CA ARG A 220 62.41 11.88 -9.03
C ARG A 220 63.82 12.00 -8.46
N GLU A 221 64.00 11.83 -7.15
CA GLU A 221 65.33 11.80 -6.54
C GLU A 221 66.15 10.57 -6.97
N VAL A 222 65.54 9.39 -7.01
CA VAL A 222 66.17 8.17 -7.51
C VAL A 222 66.48 8.29 -8.99
N GLU A 223 65.60 8.88 -9.80
CA GLU A 223 65.83 9.11 -11.22
C GLU A 223 67.01 10.05 -11.44
N THR A 224 67.09 11.17 -10.71
CA THR A 224 68.25 12.07 -10.81
C THR A 224 69.55 11.36 -10.36
N ARG A 225 69.52 10.56 -9.29
CA ARG A 225 70.67 9.72 -8.86
C ARG A 225 71.02 8.62 -9.87
N THR A 226 70.06 8.01 -10.54
CA THR A 226 70.31 6.96 -11.52
C THR A 226 70.69 7.54 -12.87
N ALA A 227 70.15 8.69 -13.29
CA ALA A 227 70.57 9.42 -14.48
C ALA A 227 72.02 9.87 -14.35
N THR A 228 72.44 10.36 -13.18
CA THR A 228 73.87 10.66 -12.92
C THR A 228 74.74 9.40 -12.95
N LYS A 229 74.30 8.29 -12.35
CA LYS A 229 75.01 6.98 -12.43
C LYS A 229 75.02 6.40 -13.84
N LYS A 230 73.91 6.49 -14.59
CA LYS A 230 73.73 6.03 -15.96
C LYS A 230 74.52 6.89 -16.92
N HIS A 231 74.62 8.21 -16.71
CA HIS A 231 75.53 9.05 -17.48
C HIS A 231 76.96 8.54 -17.27
N LYS A 232 77.39 8.35 -16.01
CA LYS A 232 78.70 7.74 -15.69
C LYS A 232 78.89 6.34 -16.29
N LEU A 233 77.87 5.49 -16.32
CA LEU A 233 77.90 4.12 -16.86
C LEU A 233 77.71 4.07 -18.39
N ALA A 234 77.01 5.01 -19.01
CA ALA A 234 76.82 5.13 -20.46
C ALA A 234 78.14 5.58 -21.10
N THR A 235 78.88 6.47 -20.43
CA THR A 235 80.29 6.73 -20.76
C THR A 235 81.14 5.45 -20.72
N LYS A 236 80.79 4.47 -19.85
CA LYS A 236 81.49 3.17 -19.73
C LYS A 236 80.93 2.05 -20.63
N THR A 237 79.65 2.06 -20.97
CA THR A 237 78.93 0.97 -21.68
C THR A 237 78.70 1.26 -23.16
N SER A 238 78.86 2.50 -23.64
CA SER A 238 79.08 2.78 -25.07
C SER A 238 80.29 2.01 -25.62
N VAL A 239 81.25 1.70 -24.75
CA VAL A 239 82.39 0.81 -25.02
C VAL A 239 81.97 -0.67 -25.14
N ILE A 240 80.88 -1.10 -24.49
CA ILE A 240 80.45 -2.51 -24.38
C ILE A 240 79.29 -2.85 -25.34
N LYS A 241 78.34 -1.94 -25.60
CA LYS A 241 77.20 -2.17 -26.51
C LYS A 241 77.58 -2.29 -27.99
N LYS A 242 78.80 -1.87 -28.39
CA LYS A 242 79.39 -2.25 -29.68
C LYS A 242 79.60 -3.77 -29.82
N ARG A 243 79.64 -4.55 -28.73
CA ARG A 243 79.92 -5.99 -28.74
C ARG A 243 78.69 -6.92 -28.75
N GLN A 244 77.47 -6.45 -28.48
CA GLN A 244 76.38 -7.36 -28.03
C GLN A 244 75.09 -7.34 -28.87
N ALA A 245 75.02 -6.58 -29.97
CA ALA A 245 73.89 -6.50 -30.88
C ALA A 245 73.60 -7.79 -31.70
N ALA A 246 74.17 -8.94 -31.31
CA ALA A 246 74.25 -10.14 -32.14
C ALA A 246 73.29 -11.28 -31.78
N ILE A 247 72.52 -11.23 -30.68
CA ILE A 247 72.03 -12.49 -30.07
C ILE A 247 70.52 -12.74 -30.02
N SER A 248 69.59 -11.77 -30.01
CA SER A 248 68.23 -12.08 -29.49
C SER A 248 67.06 -11.88 -30.45
N ILE A 249 67.20 -12.29 -31.71
CA ILE A 249 66.10 -12.39 -32.72
C ILE A 249 65.50 -13.81 -32.72
N ILE A 250 65.33 -14.47 -31.57
CA ILE A 250 64.85 -15.86 -31.52
C ILE A 250 63.83 -16.06 -30.39
N SER A 251 62.68 -16.64 -30.78
CA SER A 251 61.49 -17.00 -30.00
C SER A 251 60.57 -15.79 -29.67
N ARG A 252 59.60 -15.40 -30.51
CA ARG A 252 58.67 -16.15 -31.38
C ARG A 252 57.85 -17.20 -30.63
N LYS A 253 56.66 -16.75 -30.20
CA LYS A 253 55.31 -17.33 -30.36
C LYS A 253 55.16 -18.84 -30.24
N TYR A 254 54.21 -19.27 -29.42
CA TYR A 254 53.11 -20.22 -29.75
C TYR A 254 52.07 -20.04 -28.62
N GLN A 255 50.96 -19.33 -28.88
CA GLN A 255 49.64 -19.87 -29.29
C GLN A 255 49.03 -20.74 -28.19
N GLU A 256 47.94 -20.30 -27.56
CA GLU A 256 46.54 -20.54 -28.00
C GLU A 256 46.28 -22.04 -28.19
N VAL A 257 45.22 -22.70 -27.75
CA VAL A 257 43.92 -22.41 -27.14
C VAL A 257 43.39 -23.84 -26.95
N ASP A 258 42.71 -24.16 -25.85
CA ASP A 258 41.68 -25.22 -25.91
C ASP A 258 40.48 -24.75 -25.11
N THR A 259 39.82 -23.80 -25.76
CA THR A 259 38.41 -23.58 -25.59
C THR A 259 37.68 -24.76 -26.23
N VAL A 260 36.51 -25.02 -25.66
CA VAL A 260 35.33 -25.53 -26.36
C VAL A 260 34.97 -27.00 -26.09
N LYS A 261 33.69 -27.16 -25.75
CA LYS A 261 32.83 -28.35 -25.93
C LYS A 261 33.08 -29.45 -24.90
N GLN A 262 32.08 -30.05 -24.29
CA GLN A 262 30.63 -30.05 -24.41
C GLN A 262 30.17 -30.30 -22.96
N GLU A 263 29.02 -29.86 -22.49
CA GLU A 263 27.78 -30.58 -22.73
C GLU A 263 26.62 -29.72 -22.24
N ARG A 264 26.34 -28.72 -23.07
CA ARG A 264 24.98 -28.22 -23.17
C ARG A 264 24.13 -29.36 -23.74
N ARG A 265 22.93 -29.48 -23.17
CA ARG A 265 21.69 -30.02 -23.76
C ARG A 265 21.34 -31.43 -23.30
N ARG A 266 20.28 -31.51 -22.50
CA ARG A 266 18.97 -32.11 -22.86
C ARG A 266 18.15 -32.22 -21.57
N LEU A 267 17.53 -31.14 -21.06
CA LEU A 267 16.19 -30.70 -21.49
C LEU A 267 15.44 -31.78 -22.29
N LYS A 268 14.73 -32.63 -21.56
CA LYS A 268 13.58 -33.41 -22.06
C LYS A 268 12.53 -33.54 -20.95
N VAL A 269 12.26 -32.40 -20.29
CA VAL A 269 10.89 -32.05 -19.89
C VAL A 269 10.15 -31.94 -21.20
N GLU A 270 9.31 -32.91 -21.50
CA GLU A 270 8.07 -32.71 -22.25
C GLU A 270 7.34 -34.05 -22.29
N LYS A 271 6.23 -34.11 -21.51
CA LYS A 271 5.03 -34.89 -21.83
C LYS A 271 5.20 -36.41 -21.83
N GLU A 272 4.19 -37.19 -21.52
CA GLU A 272 2.75 -37.02 -21.65
C GLU A 272 2.18 -38.07 -20.67
N ARG A 273 1.31 -37.71 -19.72
CA ARG A 273 -0.11 -37.44 -19.91
C ARG A 273 -0.93 -38.73 -20.06
N GLN A 274 -1.67 -38.99 -18.98
CA GLN A 274 -3.08 -39.38 -18.94
C GLN A 274 -3.58 -40.48 -19.87
N ALA A 275 -4.15 -41.52 -19.27
CA ALA A 275 -5.53 -42.04 -19.45
C ALA A 275 -5.66 -43.27 -18.52
N MET A 276 -6.79 -43.70 -17.96
CA MET A 276 -8.20 -43.61 -18.31
C MET A 276 -9.05 -43.63 -17.04
N ALA A 277 -10.16 -42.89 -17.08
CA ALA A 277 -11.29 -43.01 -16.18
C ALA A 277 -12.43 -43.74 -16.90
N ASP A 278 -13.41 -44.16 -16.08
CA ASP A 278 -14.74 -44.64 -16.41
C ASP A 278 -14.89 -46.12 -16.69
N VAL A 279 -15.58 -46.79 -15.76
CA VAL A 279 -16.78 -47.63 -15.94
C VAL A 279 -17.02 -48.29 -14.58
N GLU A 280 -18.00 -47.79 -13.81
CA GLU A 280 -18.73 -48.52 -12.75
C GLU A 280 -19.75 -47.64 -11.97
N ARG A 281 -20.14 -46.47 -12.49
CA ARG A 281 -21.27 -45.68 -12.00
C ARG A 281 -22.51 -45.91 -12.87
N ALA A 282 -23.21 -47.03 -12.68
CA ALA A 282 -24.63 -47.17 -13.04
C ALA A 282 -25.16 -48.57 -12.70
N ARG A 283 -25.73 -48.75 -11.50
CA ARG A 283 -26.77 -49.74 -11.13
C ARG A 283 -26.97 -49.70 -9.62
N GLU A 284 -28.13 -49.54 -8.99
CA GLU A 284 -29.52 -49.25 -9.35
C GLU A 284 -30.22 -49.26 -7.97
N LYS A 285 -30.80 -48.17 -7.45
CA LYS A 285 -32.14 -47.64 -7.78
C LYS A 285 -33.32 -48.64 -7.66
N ARG A 286 -33.31 -49.59 -6.71
CA ARG A 286 -34.52 -50.36 -6.37
C ARG A 286 -34.63 -50.63 -4.87
N GLU A 287 -35.29 -49.75 -4.12
CA GLU A 287 -35.98 -50.08 -2.84
C GLU A 287 -36.76 -48.90 -2.21
N LEU A 288 -37.28 -47.95 -3.01
CA LEU A 288 -37.85 -46.68 -2.51
C LEU A 288 -39.39 -46.64 -2.39
N VAL A 289 -40.11 -47.74 -2.59
CA VAL A 289 -41.58 -47.66 -2.82
C VAL A 289 -42.44 -48.02 -1.58
N ARG A 290 -41.88 -48.36 -0.42
CA ARG A 290 -42.67 -48.91 0.71
C ARG A 290 -42.82 -48.03 1.97
N ARG A 291 -42.59 -46.70 1.91
CA ARG A 291 -42.51 -45.85 3.13
C ARG A 291 -43.47 -44.63 3.19
N GLN A 292 -44.38 -44.44 2.25
CA GLN A 292 -45.00 -43.13 2.05
C GLN A 292 -46.35 -42.84 2.76
N GLU A 293 -47.07 -43.84 3.31
CA GLU A 293 -48.48 -43.60 3.72
C GLU A 293 -48.71 -43.29 5.22
N GLU A 294 -47.82 -43.68 6.14
CA GLU A 294 -47.94 -43.31 7.57
C GLU A 294 -47.36 -41.91 7.90
N GLU A 295 -46.67 -41.31 6.93
CA GLU A 295 -45.93 -40.06 7.11
C GLU A 295 -46.84 -38.82 7.23
N LEU A 296 -48.04 -38.81 6.67
CA LEU A 296 -48.83 -37.58 6.50
C LEU A 296 -49.62 -37.14 7.75
N ARG A 297 -49.93 -38.05 8.69
CA ARG A 297 -50.70 -37.72 9.90
C ARG A 297 -49.84 -37.27 11.09
N LYS A 298 -48.57 -37.68 11.16
CA LYS A 298 -47.57 -37.17 12.12
C LYS A 298 -47.04 -35.77 11.76
N LYS A 299 -47.28 -35.26 10.53
CA LYS A 299 -46.70 -34.00 10.02
C LYS A 299 -47.25 -32.72 10.70
N ARG A 300 -48.55 -32.62 11.04
CA ARG A 300 -49.15 -31.34 11.50
C ARG A 300 -48.90 -30.89 12.95
N VAL A 301 -48.69 -31.81 13.90
CA VAL A 301 -48.25 -31.45 15.28
C VAL A 301 -46.72 -31.35 15.37
N LYS A 302 -46.01 -32.17 14.58
CA LYS A 302 -44.56 -32.01 14.38
C LYS A 302 -44.25 -30.65 13.77
N GLU A 303 -45.04 -30.12 12.84
CA GLU A 303 -44.80 -28.81 12.21
C GLU A 303 -44.80 -27.62 13.19
N ARG A 304 -45.66 -27.59 14.22
CA ARG A 304 -45.63 -26.49 15.21
C ARG A 304 -44.44 -26.57 16.17
N VAL A 305 -44.14 -27.77 16.66
CA VAL A 305 -42.94 -28.03 17.48
C VAL A 305 -41.67 -27.86 16.66
N VAL A 306 -41.69 -28.19 15.37
CA VAL A 306 -40.61 -27.96 14.42
C VAL A 306 -40.47 -26.47 14.15
N ALA A 307 -41.55 -25.70 13.99
CA ALA A 307 -41.47 -24.24 13.80
C ALA A 307 -40.85 -23.53 15.01
N GLU A 308 -41.23 -23.91 16.24
CA GLU A 308 -40.64 -23.37 17.47
C GLU A 308 -39.19 -23.84 17.65
N LYS A 309 -38.90 -25.13 17.43
CA LYS A 309 -37.52 -25.66 17.40
C LYS A 309 -36.69 -24.99 16.31
N MET A 310 -37.27 -24.65 15.16
CA MET A 310 -36.60 -23.94 14.07
C MET A 310 -36.37 -22.47 14.43
N ALA A 311 -37.26 -21.81 15.16
CA ALA A 311 -37.04 -20.45 15.67
C ALA A 311 -35.88 -20.43 16.69
N VAL A 312 -35.90 -21.36 17.67
CA VAL A 312 -34.81 -21.51 18.65
C VAL A 312 -33.51 -21.96 17.98
N ALA A 313 -33.56 -22.86 16.99
CA ALA A 313 -32.39 -23.31 16.25
C ALA A 313 -31.81 -22.21 15.35
N ARG A 314 -32.64 -21.40 14.67
CA ARG A 314 -32.18 -20.22 13.93
C ARG A 314 -31.49 -19.24 14.85
N TYR A 315 -32.07 -18.98 16.02
CA TYR A 315 -31.46 -18.09 17.00
C TYR A 315 -30.14 -18.64 17.55
N ARG A 316 -30.08 -19.94 17.90
CA ARG A 316 -28.83 -20.60 18.31
C ARG A 316 -27.77 -20.52 17.22
N ARG A 317 -28.13 -20.78 15.97
CA ARG A 317 -27.24 -20.62 14.82
C ARG A 317 -26.74 -19.18 14.72
N SER A 318 -27.61 -18.18 14.81
CA SER A 318 -27.17 -16.78 14.79
C SER A 318 -26.22 -16.42 15.95
N VAL A 319 -26.41 -16.98 17.15
CA VAL A 319 -25.47 -16.80 18.26
C VAL A 319 -24.15 -17.51 17.97
N GLU A 320 -24.19 -18.74 17.46
CA GLU A 320 -23.01 -19.53 17.08
C GLU A 320 -22.21 -18.83 15.98
N ASP A 321 -22.87 -18.30 14.95
CA ASP A 321 -22.28 -17.54 13.85
C ASP A 321 -21.60 -16.27 14.37
N GLU A 322 -22.26 -15.51 15.26
CA GLU A 322 -21.67 -14.32 15.89
C GLU A 322 -20.48 -14.69 16.80
N GLU A 323 -20.53 -15.82 17.49
CA GLU A 323 -19.39 -16.32 18.26
C GLU A 323 -18.23 -16.77 17.37
N ILE A 324 -18.49 -17.39 16.22
CA ILE A 324 -17.47 -17.74 15.23
C ILE A 324 -16.80 -16.47 14.71
N LEU A 325 -17.59 -15.48 14.27
CA LEU A 325 -17.08 -14.18 13.83
C LEU A 325 -16.26 -13.49 14.92
N LEU A 326 -16.73 -13.51 16.18
CA LEU A 326 -15.97 -12.96 17.30
C LEU A 326 -14.64 -13.70 17.52
N ARG A 327 -14.62 -15.03 17.42
CA ARG A 327 -13.39 -15.82 17.52
C ARG A 327 -12.41 -15.48 16.40
N GLU A 328 -12.90 -15.31 15.18
CA GLU A 328 -12.08 -14.91 14.03
C GLU A 328 -11.51 -13.50 14.20
N GLN A 329 -12.33 -12.54 14.64
CA GLN A 329 -11.86 -11.18 14.92
C GLN A 329 -10.82 -11.17 16.04
N ARG A 330 -11.04 -11.92 17.12
CA ARG A 330 -10.04 -12.06 18.19
C ARG A 330 -8.74 -12.71 17.72
N LYS A 331 -8.81 -13.73 16.86
CA LYS A 331 -7.62 -14.32 16.23
C LYS A 331 -6.88 -13.30 15.37
N ARG A 332 -7.62 -12.47 14.61
CA ARG A 332 -7.06 -11.39 13.80
C ARG A 332 -6.38 -10.32 14.66
N VAL A 333 -7.04 -9.88 15.73
CA VAL A 333 -6.48 -8.95 16.73
C VAL A 333 -5.20 -9.53 17.32
N ALA A 334 -5.22 -10.78 17.81
CA ALA A 334 -4.03 -11.44 18.36
C ALA A 334 -2.89 -11.57 17.33
N ALA A 335 -3.19 -11.77 16.05
CA ALA A 335 -2.17 -11.77 14.99
C ALA A 335 -1.58 -10.37 14.77
N MET A 336 -2.40 -9.32 14.81
CA MET A 336 -1.94 -7.93 14.71
C MET A 336 -1.12 -7.49 15.92
N GLU A 337 -1.49 -7.93 17.14
CA GLU A 337 -0.71 -7.69 18.35
C GLU A 337 0.67 -8.35 18.28
N ARG A 338 0.77 -9.59 17.78
CA ARG A 338 2.08 -10.23 17.54
C ARG A 338 2.90 -9.46 16.51
N ALA A 339 2.28 -9.02 15.42
CA ALA A 339 2.96 -8.20 14.42
C ALA A 339 3.43 -6.85 14.98
N GLU A 340 2.65 -6.23 15.88
CA GLU A 340 3.04 -4.99 16.58
C GLU A 340 4.26 -5.23 17.47
N LEU A 341 4.25 -6.31 18.26
CA LEU A 341 5.38 -6.68 19.11
C LEU A 341 6.66 -6.96 18.32
N GLU A 342 6.56 -7.71 17.22
CA GLU A 342 7.69 -7.95 16.32
C GLU A 342 8.23 -6.63 15.74
N LEU A 343 7.33 -5.72 15.35
CA LEU A 343 7.73 -4.44 14.78
C LEU A 343 8.39 -3.53 15.83
N ILE A 344 7.91 -3.54 17.07
CA ILE A 344 8.56 -2.85 18.19
C ILE A 344 9.97 -3.40 18.43
N GLN A 345 10.15 -4.73 18.42
CA GLN A 345 11.47 -5.35 18.57
C GLN A 345 12.42 -4.99 17.42
N ARG A 346 11.91 -4.96 16.18
CA ARG A 346 12.67 -4.50 15.01
C ARG A 346 13.03 -3.02 15.12
N LEU A 347 12.12 -2.18 15.59
CA LEU A 347 12.37 -0.75 15.79
C LEU A 347 13.46 -0.53 16.86
N GLN A 348 13.43 -1.28 17.97
CA GLN A 348 14.50 -1.25 18.98
C GLN A 348 15.85 -1.67 18.40
N SER A 349 15.87 -2.71 17.56
CA SER A 349 17.07 -3.13 16.83
C SER A 349 17.56 -2.04 15.85
N THR A 350 16.64 -1.35 15.19
CA THR A 350 16.92 -0.23 14.29
C THR A 350 17.49 0.96 15.05
N GLN A 351 16.98 1.26 16.25
CA GLN A 351 17.55 2.30 17.12
C GLN A 351 18.98 1.96 17.56
N LEU A 352 19.29 0.67 17.81
CA LEU A 352 20.67 0.25 18.08
C LEU A 352 21.57 0.49 16.86
N LEU A 353 21.11 0.12 15.66
CA LEU A 353 21.83 0.39 14.40
C LEU A 353 22.04 1.89 14.18
N GLN A 354 21.05 2.72 14.53
CA GLN A 354 21.16 4.17 14.46
C GLN A 354 22.25 4.71 15.39
N ARG A 355 22.32 4.21 16.64
CA ARG A 355 23.41 4.56 17.55
C ARG A 355 24.77 4.13 17.00
N GLN A 356 24.87 2.94 16.41
CA GLN A 356 26.11 2.47 15.78
C GLN A 356 26.53 3.37 14.60
N ALA A 357 25.60 3.74 13.72
CA ALA A 357 25.88 4.64 12.61
C ALA A 357 26.32 6.03 13.08
N TYR A 358 25.72 6.56 14.15
CA TYR A 358 26.19 7.82 14.76
C TYR A 358 27.59 7.69 15.35
N ASN A 359 27.88 6.58 16.05
CA ASN A 359 29.23 6.32 16.56
C ASN A 359 30.27 6.18 15.44
N GLU A 360 29.89 5.60 14.29
CA GLU A 360 30.76 5.53 13.10
C GLU A 360 31.00 6.92 12.51
N LEU A 361 29.96 7.73 12.39
CA LEU A 361 30.08 9.12 11.96
C LEU A 361 30.95 9.94 12.92
N GLU A 362 30.76 9.78 14.23
CA GLU A 362 31.56 10.46 15.26
C GLU A 362 33.04 10.04 15.17
N LYS A 363 33.33 8.74 15.06
CA LYS A 363 34.70 8.25 14.81
C LYS A 363 35.27 8.80 13.50
N ALA A 364 34.44 8.87 12.47
CA ALA A 364 34.82 9.47 11.20
C ALA A 364 35.10 10.96 11.38
N LEU A 365 34.41 11.71 12.25
CA LEU A 365 34.64 13.14 12.50
C LEU A 365 35.81 13.42 13.45
N ILE A 366 36.01 12.65 14.51
CA ILE A 366 37.14 12.85 15.45
C ILE A 366 38.47 12.64 14.75
N ARG A 367 38.54 11.67 13.84
CA ARG A 367 39.73 11.45 12.99
C ARG A 367 40.02 12.63 12.03
N THR A 368 39.18 13.67 11.94
CA THR A 368 39.45 14.86 11.09
C THR A 368 40.16 15.94 11.87
N GLU A 369 39.99 15.95 13.19
CA GLU A 369 40.51 17.00 14.06
C GLU A 369 41.94 16.71 14.53
N MET A 370 42.42 15.47 14.33
CA MET A 370 43.79 15.02 14.54
C MET A 370 44.52 14.93 13.21
#